data_AF-A0A967LZW0-F1
#
_entry.id   AF-A0A967LZW0-F1
#
_cell.length_a   1.000
_cell.length_b   1.000
_cell.length_c   1.000
_cell.angle_alpha   90.00
_cell.angle_beta   90.00
_cell.angle_gamma   90.00
#
_symmetry.space_group_name_H-M   'P 1'
#
loop_
_entity.id
_entity.type
_entity.pdbx_description
1 polymer ?
#
loop_
_entity_poly.entity_id
_entity_poly.type
_entity_poly.pdbx_seq_one_letter_code
_entity_poly.pdbx_strand_id
1 'polypeptide(L)' 'VNHGIDQSLIDQAFVEAQRFFALPALCKQAVAKRAGSNGYEALEGQVLDLDAPADFKESFNFTRPAEPGTPDDLENLWP' A
#
# COMPACT_ATOMS: atom_id res chain seq x y z
N VAL A 1 6.39 -8.44 -19.89
CA VAL A 1 5.92 -8.80 -21.26
C VAL A 1 5.47 -10.25 -21.29
N ASN A 2 4.32 -10.54 -21.92
CA ASN A 2 3.62 -11.84 -22.01
C ASN A 2 2.73 -12.30 -20.83
N HIS A 3 2.35 -11.39 -19.91
CA HIS A 3 1.35 -11.66 -18.86
C HIS A 3 -0.09 -11.28 -19.27
N GLY A 4 -0.30 -10.74 -20.48
CA GLY A 4 -1.64 -10.35 -20.97
C GLY A 4 -2.25 -9.09 -20.34
N ILE A 5 -1.51 -8.41 -19.45
CA ILE A 5 -1.93 -7.13 -18.85
C ILE A 5 -1.47 -6.00 -19.79
N ASP A 6 -2.39 -5.07 -20.09
CA ASP A 6 -2.10 -3.88 -20.85
C ASP A 6 -0.98 -3.06 -20.18
N GLN A 7 0.06 -2.72 -20.94
CA GLN A 7 1.19 -1.96 -20.43
C GLN A 7 0.76 -0.58 -19.91
N SER A 8 -0.21 0.06 -20.57
CA SER A 8 -0.70 1.37 -20.15
C SER A 8 -1.37 1.34 -18.78
N LEU A 9 -2.00 0.22 -18.41
CA LEU A 9 -2.60 0.04 -17.08
C LEU A 9 -1.51 -0.06 -16.00
N ILE A 10 -0.43 -0.80 -16.28
CA ILE A 10 0.73 -0.91 -15.39
C ILE A 10 1.35 0.48 -15.19
N ASP A 11 1.60 1.19 -16.28
CA ASP A 11 2.22 2.51 -16.26
C ASP A 11 1.37 3.53 -15.46
N GLN A 12 0.04 3.50 -15.64
CA GLN A 12 -0.88 4.34 -14.88
C GLN A 12 -0.82 4.03 -13.37
N ALA A 13 -0.78 2.75 -12.98
CA ALA A 13 -0.66 2.37 -11.57
C ALA A 13 0.64 2.92 -10.94
N PHE A 14 1.76 2.87 -11.67
CA PHE A 14 3.02 3.47 -11.21
C PHE A 14 2.96 4.99 -11.12
N VAL A 15 2.26 5.66 -12.05
CA VAL A 15 2.05 7.12 -12.00
C VAL A 15 1.26 7.51 -10.76
N GLU A 16 0.17 6.82 -10.44
CA GLU A 16 -0.61 7.12 -9.23
C GLU A 16 0.17 6.82 -7.95
N ALA A 17 0.94 5.74 -7.91
CA ALA A 17 1.82 5.44 -6.77
C ALA A 17 2.87 6.55 -6.56
N GLN A 18 3.52 7.02 -7.64
CA GLN A 18 4.48 8.13 -7.56
C GLN A 18 3.84 9.42 -7.06
N ARG A 19 2.63 9.74 -7.53
CA ARG A 19 1.88 10.91 -7.05
C ARG A 19 1.61 10.83 -5.56
N PHE A 20 1.16 9.68 -5.07
CA PHE A 20 0.88 9.49 -3.65
C PHE A 20 2.16 9.60 -2.79
N PHE A 21 3.24 8.90 -3.17
CA PHE A 21 4.46 8.90 -2.36
C PHE A 21 5.21 10.24 -2.36
N ALA A 22 4.99 11.08 -3.38
CA ALA A 22 5.48 12.46 -3.44
C ALA A 22 4.76 13.43 -2.50
N LEU A 23 3.63 13.04 -1.88
CA LEU A 23 2.91 13.89 -0.93
C LEU A 23 3.72 14.13 0.36
N PRO A 24 3.50 15.25 1.06
CA PRO A 24 4.04 15.47 2.40
C PRO A 24 3.67 14.32 3.35
N ALA A 25 4.58 13.99 4.28
CA ALA A 25 4.38 12.88 5.22
C ALA A 25 3.04 12.96 5.97
N LEU A 26 2.61 14.16 6.37
CA LEU A 26 1.33 14.37 7.06
C LEU A 26 0.12 13.94 6.21
N CYS A 27 0.16 14.18 4.90
CA CYS A 27 -0.89 13.76 3.97
C CYS A 27 -0.94 12.24 3.85
N LYS A 28 0.23 11.59 3.71
CA LYS A 28 0.32 10.12 3.64
C LYS A 28 -0.17 9.47 4.94
N GLN A 29 0.11 10.08 6.09
CA GLN A 29 -0.34 9.57 7.39
C GLN A 29 -1.86 9.62 7.60
N ALA A 30 -2.62 10.42 6.85
CA ALA A 30 -4.08 10.46 6.96
C ALA A 30 -4.74 9.10 6.63
N VAL A 31 -4.05 8.26 5.85
CA VAL A 31 -4.49 6.93 5.43
C VAL A 31 -3.58 5.82 5.97
N ALA A 32 -2.88 6.09 7.09
CA ALA A 32 -1.98 5.12 7.71
C ALA A 32 -2.73 3.85 8.16
N LYS A 33 -2.19 2.68 7.79
CA LYS A 33 -2.73 1.40 8.22
C LYS A 33 -2.48 1.17 9.72
N ARG A 34 -3.38 0.39 10.32
CA ARG A 34 -3.23 -0.20 11.65
C ARG A 34 -2.81 -1.66 11.48
N ALA A 35 -2.46 -2.31 12.60
CA ALA A 35 -2.24 -3.75 12.60
C ALA A 35 -3.49 -4.47 12.05
N GLY A 36 -3.31 -5.28 11.00
CA GLY A 36 -4.39 -6.01 10.34
C GLY A 36 -5.25 -5.20 9.37
N SER A 37 -4.90 -3.95 9.01
CA SER A 37 -5.64 -3.17 8.03
C SER A 37 -4.82 -2.85 6.77
N ASN A 38 -5.52 -2.39 5.73
CA ASN A 38 -4.95 -1.81 4.52
C ASN A 38 -4.72 -0.29 4.70
N GLY A 39 -3.89 0.29 3.84
CA GLY A 39 -3.47 1.69 3.87
C GLY A 39 -1.95 1.88 3.83
N TYR A 40 -1.52 3.09 4.16
CA TYR A 40 -0.13 3.55 4.13
C TYR A 40 0.71 3.01 5.30
N GLU A 41 1.95 2.61 5.03
CA GLU A 41 2.97 2.24 6.01
C GLU A 41 4.21 3.09 5.80
N ALA A 42 4.66 3.74 6.87
CA ALA A 42 5.81 4.63 6.83
C ALA A 42 7.15 3.87 6.71
N LEU A 43 8.22 4.61 6.43
CA LEU A 43 9.59 4.12 6.52
C LEU A 43 9.84 3.40 7.83
N GLU A 44 10.59 2.29 7.77
CA GLU A 44 10.97 1.48 8.92
C GLU A 44 9.77 0.86 9.67
N GLY A 45 8.57 0.87 9.07
CA GLY A 45 7.36 0.28 9.66
C GLY A 45 7.32 -1.25 9.68
N GLN A 46 8.25 -1.92 8.99
CA GLN A 46 8.31 -3.38 8.88
C GLN A 46 9.68 -3.92 9.29
N VAL A 47 9.67 -4.92 10.16
CA VAL A 47 10.84 -5.70 10.58
C VAL A 47 10.53 -7.17 10.30
N LEU A 48 11.25 -7.78 9.35
CA LEU A 48 11.05 -9.20 8.97
C LEU A 48 12.08 -10.14 9.61
N ASP A 49 13.23 -9.60 9.97
CA ASP A 49 14.31 -10.29 10.67
C ASP A 49 14.66 -9.47 11.92
N LEU A 50 14.59 -10.11 13.10
CA LEU A 50 14.84 -9.45 14.39
C LEU A 50 16.31 -9.07 14.58
N ASP A 51 17.21 -9.67 13.80
CA ASP A 51 18.64 -9.39 13.82
C ASP A 51 19.05 -8.33 12.77
N ALA A 52 18.09 -7.79 12.01
CA ALA A 52 18.32 -6.77 10.99
C ALA A 52 17.59 -5.45 11.31
N PRO A 53 18.07 -4.31 10.78
CA PRO A 53 17.32 -3.06 10.81
C PRO A 53 15.98 -3.19 10.09
N ALA A 54 15.03 -2.31 10.44
CA ALA A 54 13.76 -2.21 9.75
C ALA A 54 13.92 -1.86 8.27
N ASP A 55 12.95 -2.26 7.45
CA ASP A 55 13.02 -2.02 6.01
C ASP A 55 13.02 -0.52 5.69
N PHE A 56 14.03 -0.07 4.94
CA PHE A 56 14.10 1.30 4.45
C PHE A 56 13.21 1.50 3.20
N LYS A 57 11.90 1.33 3.39
CA LYS A 57 10.85 1.55 2.39
C LYS A 57 9.58 2.08 3.06
N GLU A 58 8.81 2.84 2.31
CA GLU A 58 7.39 3.04 2.60
C GLU A 58 6.54 2.14 1.71
N SER A 59 5.31 1.83 2.13
CA SER A 59 4.41 0.97 1.37
C SER A 59 2.95 1.44 1.45
N PHE A 60 2.13 0.97 0.50
CA PHE A 60 0.68 1.14 0.55
C PHE A 60 0.06 -0.22 0.24
N ASN A 61 -0.65 -0.78 1.20
CA ASN A 61 -1.24 -2.11 1.10
C ASN A 61 -2.74 -1.98 0.83
N PHE A 62 -3.25 -2.78 -0.09
CA PHE A 62 -4.68 -2.84 -0.40
C PHE A 62 -5.07 -4.27 -0.79
N THR A 63 -6.35 -4.58 -0.60
CA THR A 63 -6.96 -5.80 -1.10
C THR A 63 -8.07 -5.47 -2.09
N ARG A 64 -8.70 -6.49 -2.66
CA ARG A 64 -9.95 -6.32 -3.41
C ARG A 64 -11.00 -5.63 -2.53
N PRO A 65 -11.99 -4.92 -3.11
CA PRO A 65 -13.08 -4.37 -2.32
C PRO A 65 -13.72 -5.45 -1.44
N ALA A 66 -13.99 -5.06 -0.20
CA ALA A 66 -14.77 -5.81 0.77
C ALA A 66 -16.03 -6.42 0.12
N GLU A 67 -16.14 -7.75 0.21
CA GLU A 67 -17.40 -8.45 -0.06
C GLU A 67 -18.08 -8.73 1.27
N PRO A 68 -19.26 -8.12 1.54
CA PRO A 68 -19.95 -8.28 2.82
C PRO A 68 -20.17 -9.75 3.17
N GLY A 69 -19.74 -10.15 4.37
CA GLY A 69 -19.90 -11.51 4.88
C GLY A 69 -18.79 -12.50 4.51
N THR A 70 -17.69 -12.03 3.91
CA THR A 70 -16.48 -12.83 3.72
C THR A 70 -15.47 -12.60 4.85
N PRO A 71 -14.63 -13.60 5.20
CA PRO A 71 -13.59 -13.41 6.23
C PRO A 71 -12.58 -12.30 5.92
N ASP A 72 -12.43 -11.93 4.65
CA ASP A 72 -11.47 -10.94 4.14
C ASP A 72 -12.11 -9.57 3.90
N ASP A 73 -13.15 -9.23 4.65
CA ASP A 73 -13.87 -7.95 4.63
C ASP A 73 -13.01 -6.82 5.26
N LEU A 74 -11.83 -6.56 4.68
CA LEU A 74 -10.94 -5.48 5.08
C LEU A 74 -11.20 -4.25 4.21
N GLU A 75 -11.62 -3.17 4.85
CA GLU A 75 -11.76 -1.87 4.20
C GLU A 75 -10.38 -1.29 3.82
N ASN A 76 -10.28 -0.78 2.59
CA ASN A 76 -9.10 -0.07 2.12
C ASN A 76 -9.18 1.42 2.49
N LEU A 77 -8.12 1.95 3.11
CA LEU A 77 -8.00 3.39 3.39
C LEU A 77 -7.38 4.11 2.20
N TRP A 78 -8.20 4.55 1.25
CA TRP A 78 -7.74 5.24 0.03
C TRP A 78 -7.42 6.74 0.27
N PRO A 79 -6.37 7.28 -0.36
CA PRO A 79 -6.09 8.72 -0.37
C PRO A 79 -7.08 9.54 -1.19
#